data_AF-A0A7C7QB68-F1
#
_entry.id   AF-A0A7C7QB68-F1
#
_cell.length_a   1.000
_cell.length_b   1.000
_cell.length_c   1.000
_cell.angle_alpha   90.00
_cell.angle_beta   90.00
_cell.angle_gamma   90.00
#
_symmetry.space_group_name_H-M   'P 1'
#
loop_
_entity.id
_entity.type
_entity.pdbx_description
1 polymer ?
#
loop_
_entity_poly.entity_id
_entity_poly.type
_entity_poly.pdbx_seq_one_letter_code
_entity_poly.pdbx_strand_id
1 'polypeptide(L)'
;MFRRRPFRRPPLFRRRPPPPPPPPGAPPPRSPLLPRARQALAHANSLMADGQFAEAANIFGQLADKAKEHGRPIRAADLTMLAARAHLAAGDASAAVKRAKQALLIFVRSGRVGRVPHLLARMTEALRNKGYHAEADELERAVEEGLGEMGLSLEGVTQHVAAERPGQRGTLPARCSGCGAPLVPDEVEWHNVHTAECPYCGTVVKST
;
A
#
# COMPACT_ATOMS: atom_id res chain seq x y z
N MET A 1 -49.99 -44.56 8.65
CA MET A 1 -50.11 -43.63 7.49
C MET A 1 -49.01 -42.56 7.59
N PHE A 2 -47.89 -42.74 6.89
CA PHE A 2 -46.79 -41.75 6.86
C PHE A 2 -46.94 -40.84 5.64
N ARG A 3 -47.29 -39.57 5.85
CA ARG A 3 -47.32 -38.56 4.78
C ARG A 3 -45.91 -38.06 4.48
N ARG A 4 -45.35 -38.42 3.33
CA ARG A 4 -44.09 -37.88 2.79
C ARG A 4 -44.26 -36.39 2.49
N ARG A 5 -43.41 -35.53 3.07
CA ARG A 5 -43.34 -34.10 2.74
C ARG A 5 -42.65 -33.91 1.38
N PRO A 6 -43.11 -33.00 0.51
CA PRO A 6 -42.46 -32.74 -0.77
C PRO A 6 -41.15 -31.97 -0.59
N PHE A 7 -40.13 -32.40 -1.33
CA PHE A 7 -38.84 -31.73 -1.47
C PHE A 7 -39.03 -30.30 -2.01
N ARG A 8 -38.69 -29.28 -1.21
CA ARG A 8 -38.53 -27.90 -1.71
C ARG A 8 -37.18 -27.81 -2.44
N ARG A 9 -37.22 -27.50 -3.75
CA ARG A 9 -36.02 -27.20 -4.55
C ARG A 9 -35.29 -25.98 -3.96
N PRO A 10 -33.95 -26.00 -3.87
CA PRO A 10 -33.19 -24.82 -3.44
C PRO A 10 -33.33 -23.69 -4.46
N PRO A 11 -33.38 -22.42 -4.03
CA PRO A 11 -33.48 -21.29 -4.94
C PRO A 11 -32.22 -21.20 -5.80
N LEU A 12 -32.42 -21.07 -7.11
CA LEU A 12 -31.38 -20.81 -8.09
C LEU A 12 -30.55 -19.60 -7.63
N PHE A 13 -29.22 -19.78 -7.68
CA PHE A 13 -28.20 -18.77 -7.42
C PHE A 13 -28.66 -17.37 -7.86
N ARG A 14 -28.97 -16.50 -6.89
CA ARG A 14 -29.07 -15.06 -7.14
C ARG A 14 -27.69 -14.62 -7.61
N ARG A 15 -27.52 -14.45 -8.93
CA ARG A 15 -26.34 -13.81 -9.50
C ARG A 15 -26.19 -12.46 -8.80
N ARG A 16 -25.08 -12.26 -8.08
CA ARG A 16 -24.75 -10.94 -7.54
C ARG A 16 -24.78 -9.94 -8.70
N PRO A 17 -25.47 -8.81 -8.58
CA PRO A 17 -25.36 -7.77 -9.58
C PRO A 17 -23.89 -7.37 -9.73
N PRO A 18 -23.42 -7.08 -10.96
CA PRO A 18 -22.07 -6.59 -11.17
C PRO A 18 -21.87 -5.28 -10.37
N PRO A 19 -20.65 -5.01 -9.87
CA PRO A 19 -20.38 -3.74 -9.21
C PRO A 19 -20.61 -2.56 -10.18
N PRO A 20 -21.03 -1.39 -9.66
CA PRO A 20 -21.17 -0.20 -10.48
C PRO A 20 -19.84 0.16 -11.16
N PRO A 21 -19.87 0.78 -12.35
CA PRO A 21 -18.66 1.25 -13.01
C PRO A 21 -17.93 2.28 -12.15
N PRO A 22 -16.59 2.33 -12.21
CA PRO A 22 -15.82 3.31 -11.45
C PRO A 22 -16.16 4.74 -11.93
N PRO A 23 -16.05 5.75 -11.05
CA PRO A 23 -16.27 7.15 -11.44
C PRO A 23 -15.25 7.57 -12.51
N PRO A 24 -15.64 8.48 -13.44
CA PRO A 24 -14.74 8.98 -14.46
C PRO A 24 -13.49 9.61 -13.82
N GLY A 25 -12.31 9.13 -14.19
CA GLY A 25 -11.02 9.55 -13.64
C GLY A 25 -10.41 8.64 -12.58
N ALA A 26 -11.14 7.64 -12.07
CA ALA A 26 -10.56 6.67 -11.15
C ALA A 26 -9.54 5.75 -11.89
N PRO A 27 -8.32 5.56 -11.34
CA PRO A 27 -7.35 4.67 -11.96
C PRO A 27 -7.91 3.23 -11.98
N PRO A 28 -7.63 2.46 -13.06
CA PRO A 28 -8.10 1.09 -13.14
C PRO A 28 -7.53 0.27 -11.97
N PRO A 29 -8.30 -0.69 -11.44
CA PRO A 29 -7.84 -1.55 -10.34
C PRO A 29 -6.58 -2.31 -10.77
N ARG A 30 -5.60 -2.42 -9.88
CA ARG A 30 -4.33 -3.06 -10.25
C ARG A 30 -4.54 -4.57 -10.36
N SER A 31 -3.89 -5.16 -11.36
CA SER A 31 -3.93 -6.62 -11.55
C SER A 31 -3.41 -7.33 -10.29
N PRO A 32 -4.16 -8.26 -9.68
CA PRO A 32 -3.75 -8.90 -8.44
C PRO A 32 -2.36 -9.54 -8.55
N LEU A 33 -1.67 -9.68 -7.42
CA LEU A 33 -0.44 -10.48 -7.37
C LEU A 33 -0.72 -11.93 -7.80
N LEU A 34 0.25 -12.56 -8.47
CA LEU A 34 0.24 -13.99 -8.74
C LEU A 34 0.16 -14.76 -7.40
N PRO A 35 -0.51 -15.94 -7.34
CA PRO A 35 -0.73 -16.66 -6.09
C PRO A 35 0.53 -16.88 -5.26
N ARG A 36 1.64 -17.31 -5.88
CA ARG A 36 2.93 -17.51 -5.18
C ARG A 36 3.49 -16.21 -4.60
N ALA A 37 3.44 -15.10 -5.36
CA ALA A 37 3.89 -13.80 -4.87
C ALA A 37 2.99 -13.28 -3.74
N ARG A 38 1.68 -13.56 -3.78
CA ARG A 38 0.74 -13.24 -2.70
C ARG A 38 1.04 -14.04 -1.43
N GLN A 39 1.34 -15.34 -1.56
CA GLN A 39 1.74 -16.19 -0.43
C GLN A 39 3.05 -15.71 0.20
N ALA A 40 4.07 -15.40 -0.61
CA ALA A 40 5.32 -14.84 -0.12
C ALA A 40 5.10 -13.49 0.61
N LEU A 41 4.23 -12.63 0.07
CA LEU A 41 3.87 -11.37 0.71
C LEU A 41 3.15 -11.59 2.05
N ALA A 42 2.23 -12.57 2.10
CA ALA A 42 1.53 -12.93 3.33
C ALA A 42 2.49 -13.45 4.40
N HIS A 43 3.45 -14.29 4.00
CA HIS A 43 4.51 -14.78 4.87
C HIS A 43 5.40 -13.65 5.39
N ALA A 44 5.83 -12.71 4.53
CA ALA A 44 6.60 -11.55 4.99
C ALA A 44 5.83 -10.70 6.01
N ASN A 45 4.51 -10.55 5.85
CA ASN A 45 3.68 -9.84 6.82
C ASN A 45 3.49 -10.63 8.13
N SER A 46 3.54 -11.97 8.12
CA SER A 46 3.56 -12.74 9.37
C SER A 46 4.88 -12.56 10.09
N LEU A 47 6.02 -12.65 9.38
CA LEU A 47 7.35 -12.39 9.94
C LEU A 47 7.45 -11.00 10.57
N MET A 48 6.85 -9.97 9.96
CA MET A 48 6.74 -8.64 10.57
C MET A 48 5.97 -8.64 11.90
N ALA A 49 4.89 -9.43 12.00
CA ALA A 49 4.12 -9.55 13.23
C ALA A 49 4.88 -10.34 14.31
N ASP A 50 5.70 -11.30 13.89
CA ASP A 50 6.50 -12.17 14.76
C ASP A 50 7.85 -11.52 15.17
N GLY A 51 8.12 -10.29 14.72
CA GLY A 51 9.36 -9.56 15.04
C GLY A 51 10.58 -9.97 14.21
N GLN A 52 10.41 -10.85 13.21
CA GLN A 52 11.46 -11.32 12.31
C GLN A 52 11.68 -10.32 11.16
N PHE A 53 12.08 -9.10 11.52
CA PHE A 53 12.09 -7.95 10.62
C PHE A 53 13.10 -8.06 9.47
N ALA A 54 14.30 -8.58 9.72
CA ALA A 54 15.34 -8.71 8.69
C ALA A 54 14.92 -9.70 7.59
N GLU A 55 14.32 -10.82 7.96
CA GLU A 55 13.83 -11.82 7.01
C GLU A 55 12.64 -11.28 6.20
N ALA A 56 11.71 -10.58 6.86
CA ALA A 56 10.63 -9.89 6.18
C ALA A 56 11.14 -8.86 5.15
N ALA A 57 12.14 -8.07 5.52
CA ALA A 57 12.77 -7.08 4.64
C ALA A 57 13.32 -7.71 3.37
N ASN A 58 14.00 -8.85 3.49
CA ASN A 58 14.54 -9.60 2.36
C ASN A 58 13.43 -10.08 1.40
N ILE A 59 12.34 -10.64 1.93
CA ILE A 59 11.23 -11.12 1.10
C ILE A 59 10.53 -9.95 0.40
N PHE A 60 10.28 -8.83 1.10
CA PHE A 60 9.71 -7.64 0.49
C PHE A 60 10.61 -7.09 -0.63
N GLY A 61 11.92 -7.05 -0.40
CA GLY A 61 12.91 -6.65 -1.41
C GLY A 61 12.84 -7.51 -2.66
N GLN A 62 12.86 -8.84 -2.52
CA GLN A 62 12.75 -9.77 -3.64
C GLN A 62 11.43 -9.61 -4.42
N LEU A 63 10.32 -9.36 -3.72
CA LEU A 63 9.03 -9.09 -4.37
C LEU A 63 9.04 -7.76 -5.13
N ALA A 64 9.70 -6.73 -4.57
CA ALA A 64 9.84 -5.43 -5.22
C ALA A 64 10.71 -5.52 -6.49
N ASP A 65 11.84 -6.23 -6.43
CA ASP A 65 12.73 -6.42 -7.57
C ASP A 65 12.01 -7.16 -8.69
N LYS A 66 11.30 -8.25 -8.37
CA LYS A 66 10.42 -8.94 -9.34
C LYS A 66 9.36 -8.02 -9.92
N ALA A 67 8.72 -7.17 -9.11
CA ALA A 67 7.72 -6.23 -9.62
C ALA A 67 8.34 -5.23 -10.61
N LYS A 68 9.58 -4.77 -10.34
CA LYS A 68 10.34 -3.89 -11.23
C LYS A 68 10.68 -4.59 -12.54
N GLU A 69 11.17 -5.83 -12.49
CA GLU A 69 11.47 -6.66 -13.67
C GLU A 69 10.25 -6.84 -14.59
N HIS A 70 9.06 -6.96 -14.02
CA HIS A 70 7.81 -7.09 -14.77
C HIS A 70 7.20 -5.74 -15.21
N GLY A 71 7.93 -4.62 -15.12
CA GLY A 71 7.44 -3.31 -15.53
C GLY A 71 6.30 -2.78 -14.68
N ARG A 72 6.26 -3.12 -13.38
CA ARG A 72 5.22 -2.67 -12.43
C ARG A 72 5.81 -1.70 -11.38
N PRO A 73 6.24 -0.49 -11.78
CA PRO A 73 7.02 0.42 -10.94
C PRO A 73 6.28 0.85 -9.66
N ILE A 74 4.99 1.17 -9.76
CA ILE A 74 4.19 1.56 -8.58
C ILE A 74 4.15 0.43 -7.54
N ARG A 75 3.93 -0.82 -7.98
CA ARG A 75 3.94 -1.97 -7.07
C ARG A 75 5.33 -2.22 -6.50
N ALA A 76 6.38 -2.06 -7.30
CA ALA A 76 7.75 -2.16 -6.83
C ALA A 76 8.03 -1.11 -5.73
N ALA A 77 7.55 0.12 -5.89
CA ALA A 77 7.68 1.17 -4.88
C ALA A 77 6.91 0.84 -3.59
N ASP A 78 5.65 0.38 -3.68
CA ASP A 78 4.88 -0.03 -2.50
C ASP A 78 5.55 -1.18 -1.73
N LEU A 79 6.11 -2.18 -2.43
CA LEU A 79 6.84 -3.29 -1.82
C LEU A 79 8.21 -2.86 -1.26
N THR A 80 8.90 -1.94 -1.94
CA THR A 80 10.16 -1.34 -1.46
C THR A 80 9.92 -0.54 -0.18
N MET A 81 8.78 0.15 -0.06
CA MET A 81 8.38 0.86 1.15
C MET A 81 8.12 -0.13 2.31
N LEU A 82 7.53 -1.31 2.06
CA LEU A 82 7.44 -2.35 3.09
C LEU A 82 8.82 -2.86 3.52
N ALA A 83 9.74 -3.06 2.58
CA ALA A 83 11.12 -3.43 2.91
C ALA A 83 11.81 -2.35 3.77
N ALA A 84 11.61 -1.06 3.45
CA ALA A 84 12.14 0.05 4.25
C ALA A 84 11.64 0.02 5.69
N ARG A 85 10.33 -0.20 5.89
CA ARG A 85 9.71 -0.34 7.22
C ARG A 85 10.28 -1.52 7.99
N ALA A 86 10.50 -2.65 7.31
CA ALA A 86 11.09 -3.84 7.90
C ALA A 86 12.56 -3.61 8.32
N HIS A 87 13.38 -2.97 7.47
CA HIS A 87 14.74 -2.57 7.84
C HIS A 87 14.76 -1.64 9.05
N LEU A 88 13.88 -0.62 9.07
CA LEU A 88 13.78 0.28 10.21
C LEU A 88 13.36 -0.47 11.49
N ALA A 89 12.42 -1.41 11.38
CA ALA A 89 12.01 -2.24 12.50
C ALA A 89 13.17 -3.10 13.02
N ALA A 90 14.03 -3.61 12.13
CA ALA A 90 15.26 -4.34 12.44
C ALA A 90 16.39 -3.48 13.04
N GLY A 91 16.25 -2.15 13.07
CA GLY A 91 17.30 -1.22 13.53
C GLY A 91 18.33 -0.86 12.46
N ASP A 92 18.10 -1.25 11.21
CA ASP A 92 18.96 -0.91 10.06
C ASP A 92 18.45 0.36 9.39
N ALA A 93 18.74 1.51 10.01
CA ALA A 93 18.27 2.83 9.54
C ALA A 93 18.83 3.20 8.16
N SER A 94 20.09 2.85 7.88
CA SER A 94 20.74 3.13 6.60
C SER A 94 20.03 2.41 5.44
N ALA A 95 19.77 1.11 5.57
CA ALA A 95 19.01 0.38 4.56
C ALA A 95 17.57 0.88 4.45
N ALA A 96 16.96 1.26 5.57
CA ALA A 96 15.61 1.81 5.60
C ALA A 96 15.49 3.11 4.78
N VAL A 97 16.39 4.09 5.02
CA VAL A 97 16.42 5.36 4.27
C VAL A 97 16.69 5.11 2.79
N LYS A 98 17.67 4.27 2.46
CA LYS A 98 17.98 3.93 1.06
C LYS A 98 16.77 3.40 0.31
N ARG A 99 16.04 2.45 0.92
CA ARG A 99 14.83 1.84 0.34
C ARG A 99 13.68 2.85 0.29
N ALA A 100 13.47 3.64 1.34
CA ALA A 100 12.42 4.66 1.38
C ALA A 100 12.62 5.73 0.30
N LYS A 101 13.84 6.26 0.15
CA LYS A 101 14.23 7.19 -0.92
C LYS A 101 13.91 6.61 -2.30
N GLN A 102 14.31 5.37 -2.56
CA GLN A 102 14.03 4.69 -3.83
C GLN A 102 12.51 4.60 -4.10
N ALA A 103 11.71 4.21 -3.11
CA ALA A 103 10.27 4.09 -3.26
C ALA A 103 9.60 5.44 -3.52
N LEU A 104 9.93 6.47 -2.72
CA LEU A 104 9.34 7.80 -2.84
C LEU A 104 9.66 8.44 -4.20
N LEU A 105 10.90 8.34 -4.67
CA LEU A 105 11.29 8.83 -6.00
C LEU A 105 10.56 8.12 -7.14
N ILE A 106 10.21 6.83 -6.99
CA ILE A 106 9.39 6.13 -7.99
C ILE A 106 7.96 6.68 -7.98
N PHE A 107 7.36 6.96 -6.82
CA PHE A 107 6.02 7.58 -6.76
C PHE A 107 6.00 8.96 -7.42
N VAL A 108 7.02 9.77 -7.12
CA VAL A 108 7.26 11.09 -7.71
C VAL A 108 7.29 10.99 -9.24
N ARG A 109 8.20 10.18 -9.81
CA ARG A 109 8.36 10.01 -11.27
C ARG A 109 7.15 9.35 -11.96
N SER A 110 6.35 8.60 -11.22
CA SER A 110 5.17 7.92 -11.77
C SER A 110 3.88 8.73 -11.63
N GLY A 111 3.98 10.02 -11.28
CA GLY A 111 2.83 10.92 -11.12
C GLY A 111 1.94 10.60 -9.91
N ARG A 112 2.41 9.78 -8.97
CA ARG A 112 1.70 9.42 -7.73
C ARG A 112 2.15 10.27 -6.55
N VAL A 113 2.37 11.56 -6.81
CA VAL A 113 2.92 12.53 -5.84
C VAL A 113 2.05 12.73 -4.61
N GLY A 114 0.73 12.59 -4.72
CA GLY A 114 -0.19 12.83 -3.59
C GLY A 114 0.01 11.92 -2.37
N ARG A 115 0.64 10.75 -2.54
CA ARG A 115 0.95 9.83 -1.42
C ARG A 115 2.27 10.16 -0.72
N VAL A 116 3.13 10.96 -1.36
CA VAL A 116 4.50 11.23 -0.91
C VAL A 116 4.52 11.93 0.45
N PRO A 117 3.73 13.02 0.70
CA PRO A 117 3.78 13.71 1.99
C PRO A 117 3.44 12.78 3.16
N HIS A 118 2.38 11.97 3.03
CA HIS A 118 1.96 11.07 4.11
C HIS A 118 2.98 9.96 4.36
N LEU A 119 3.51 9.34 3.31
CA LEU A 119 4.53 8.29 3.43
C LEU A 119 5.84 8.82 4.01
N LEU A 120 6.26 10.02 3.59
CA LEU A 120 7.45 10.70 4.09
C LEU A 120 7.30 11.05 5.58
N ALA A 121 6.18 11.68 5.95
CA ALA A 121 5.90 12.05 7.35
C ALA A 121 5.93 10.84 8.27
N ARG A 122 5.26 9.74 7.90
CA ARG A 122 5.26 8.52 8.74
C ARG A 122 6.64 7.87 8.86
N MET A 123 7.43 7.87 7.79
CA MET A 123 8.76 7.26 7.81
C MET A 123 9.75 8.09 8.64
N THR A 124 9.71 9.41 8.49
CA THR A 124 10.56 10.35 9.25
C THR A 124 10.20 10.38 10.72
N GLU A 125 8.90 10.35 11.06
CA GLU A 125 8.43 10.20 12.44
C GLU A 125 8.95 8.87 13.04
N ALA A 126 8.84 7.76 12.31
CA ALA A 126 9.33 6.47 12.78
C ALA A 126 10.86 6.44 12.98
N LEU A 127 11.62 7.12 12.11
CA LEU A 127 13.07 7.28 12.26
C LEU A 127 13.42 8.12 13.50
N ARG A 128 12.78 9.29 13.65
CA ARG A 128 12.99 10.21 14.77
C ARG A 128 12.61 9.57 16.11
N ASN A 129 11.50 8.84 16.18
CA ASN A 129 11.09 8.10 17.39
C ASN A 129 12.08 7.01 17.82
N LYS A 130 12.95 6.56 16.91
CA LYS A 130 14.04 5.62 17.21
C LYS A 130 15.40 6.29 17.40
N GLY A 131 15.46 7.62 17.36
CA GLY A 131 16.69 8.42 17.52
C GLY A 131 17.50 8.63 16.23
N TYR A 132 17.00 8.20 15.07
CA TYR A 132 17.67 8.34 13.77
C TYR A 132 17.32 9.69 13.11
N HIS A 133 17.69 10.79 13.77
CA HIS A 133 17.35 12.14 13.31
C HIS A 133 18.05 12.51 12.01
N ALA A 134 19.35 12.20 11.89
CA ALA A 134 20.13 12.52 10.69
C ALA A 134 19.60 11.78 9.46
N GLU A 135 19.21 10.52 9.62
CA GLU A 135 18.60 9.68 8.60
C GLU A 135 17.21 10.21 8.16
N ALA A 136 16.42 10.73 9.10
CA ALA A 136 15.15 11.37 8.79
C ALA A 136 15.36 12.63 7.95
N ASP A 137 16.30 13.49 8.34
CA ASP A 137 16.60 14.74 7.63
C ASP A 137 17.20 14.46 6.24
N GLU A 138 18.03 13.42 6.11
CA GLU A 138 18.52 12.95 4.80
C GLU A 138 17.37 12.53 3.88
N LEU A 139 16.40 11.78 4.41
CA LEU A 139 15.25 11.31 3.65
C LEU A 139 14.37 12.48 3.18
N GLU A 140 14.12 13.47 4.04
CA GLU A 140 13.36 14.67 3.71
C GLU A 140 14.04 15.46 2.58
N ARG A 141 15.33 15.76 2.74
CA ARG A 141 16.12 16.49 1.73
C ARG A 141 16.12 15.77 0.39
N ALA A 142 16.32 14.45 0.39
CA ALA A 142 16.36 13.66 -0.84
C ALA A 142 15.02 13.66 -1.60
N VAL A 143 13.90 13.75 -0.90
CA VAL A 143 12.57 13.81 -1.52
C VAL A 143 12.28 15.22 -2.01
N GLU A 144 12.66 16.25 -1.26
CA GLU A 144 12.56 17.65 -1.70
C GLU A 144 13.33 17.88 -2.99
N GLU A 145 14.59 17.42 -3.06
CA GLU A 145 15.42 17.47 -4.28
C GLU A 145 14.73 16.77 -5.46
N GLY A 146 14.22 15.55 -5.25
CA GLY A 146 13.54 14.79 -6.30
C GLY A 146 12.22 15.40 -6.78
N LEU A 147 11.50 16.13 -5.92
CA LEU A 147 10.34 16.92 -6.31
C LEU A 147 10.76 18.16 -7.10
N GLY A 148 11.82 18.84 -6.65
CA GLY A 148 12.37 20.03 -7.30
C GLY A 148 12.86 19.76 -8.72
N GLU A 149 13.46 18.60 -8.99
CA GLU A 149 13.83 18.14 -10.34
C GLU A 149 12.63 18.11 -11.32
N MET A 150 11.42 17.96 -10.81
CA MET A 150 10.18 17.94 -11.61
C MET A 150 9.40 19.27 -11.54
N GLY A 151 9.99 20.31 -10.96
CA GLY A 151 9.32 21.61 -10.76
C GLY A 151 8.21 21.59 -9.73
N LEU A 152 8.23 20.64 -8.79
CA LEU A 152 7.29 20.54 -7.68
C LEU A 152 7.98 20.90 -6.35
N SER A 153 7.21 21.32 -5.36
CA SER A 153 7.67 21.47 -3.97
C SER A 153 6.87 20.55 -3.04
N LEU A 154 7.47 20.09 -1.95
CA LEU A 154 6.76 19.25 -0.98
C LEU A 154 5.59 19.99 -0.35
N GLU A 155 5.76 21.28 -0.06
CA GLU A 155 4.70 22.13 0.48
C GLU A 155 3.51 22.22 -0.50
N GLY A 156 3.77 22.48 -1.79
CA GLY A 156 2.73 22.57 -2.81
C GLY A 156 1.96 21.26 -2.95
N VAL A 157 2.67 20.11 -2.99
CA VAL A 157 2.03 18.79 -3.02
C VAL A 157 1.18 18.55 -1.77
N THR A 158 1.67 18.92 -0.59
CA THR A 158 0.94 18.77 0.67
C THR A 158 -0.34 19.61 0.68
N GLN A 159 -0.26 20.86 0.23
CA GLN A 159 -1.43 21.74 0.11
C GLN A 159 -2.46 21.20 -0.88
N HIS A 160 -2.02 20.67 -2.03
CA HIS A 160 -2.92 20.02 -2.99
C HIS A 160 -3.64 18.81 -2.39
N VAL A 161 -2.92 17.94 -1.69
CA VAL A 161 -3.51 16.77 -1.02
C VAL A 161 -4.47 17.18 0.10
N ALA A 162 -4.16 18.23 0.85
CA ALA A 162 -5.04 18.75 1.90
C ALA A 162 -6.31 19.42 1.33
N ALA A 163 -6.19 20.09 0.17
CA ALA A 163 -7.30 20.72 -0.54
C ALA A 163 -8.24 19.68 -1.18
N GLU A 164 -7.70 18.53 -1.60
CA GLU A 164 -8.47 17.33 -1.92
C GLU A 164 -9.12 16.79 -0.65
N ARG A 165 -10.23 17.40 -0.24
CA ARG A 165 -11.07 16.89 0.86
C ARG A 165 -11.36 15.41 0.58
N PRO A 166 -10.91 14.47 1.42
CA PRO A 166 -11.36 13.10 1.29
C PRO A 166 -12.85 13.10 1.61
N GLY A 167 -13.70 13.12 0.57
CA GLY A 167 -15.14 12.90 0.75
C GLY A 167 -15.33 11.66 1.60
N GLN A 168 -16.23 11.70 2.60
CA GLN A 168 -16.41 10.70 3.66
C GLN A 168 -15.90 9.31 3.25
N ARG A 169 -14.65 9.00 3.59
CA ARG A 169 -14.08 7.66 3.37
C ARG A 169 -14.58 6.79 4.51
N GLY A 170 -15.08 5.59 4.20
CA GLY A 170 -15.47 4.64 5.24
C GLY A 170 -14.27 4.14 6.06
N THR A 171 -14.52 3.32 7.08
CA THR A 171 -13.45 2.74 7.90
C THR A 171 -12.90 1.48 7.24
N LEU A 172 -11.58 1.38 7.05
CA LEU A 172 -10.95 0.16 6.52
C LEU A 172 -10.68 -0.85 7.64
N PRO A 173 -10.74 -2.16 7.34
CA PRO A 173 -10.17 -3.18 8.20
C PRO A 173 -8.69 -2.90 8.46
N ALA A 174 -8.20 -3.18 9.67
CA ALA A 174 -6.80 -2.93 10.04
C ALA A 174 -5.79 -3.69 9.15
N ARG A 175 -6.17 -4.85 8.60
CA ARG A 175 -5.32 -5.69 7.74
C ARG A 175 -6.05 -6.14 6.48
N CYS A 176 -5.28 -6.29 5.41
CA CYS A 176 -5.76 -6.82 4.14
C CYS A 176 -6.03 -8.33 4.25
N SER A 177 -7.24 -8.76 3.92
CA SER A 177 -7.62 -10.19 3.89
C SER A 177 -6.82 -11.02 2.89
N GLY A 178 -6.29 -10.40 1.83
CA GLY A 178 -5.52 -11.10 0.80
C GLY A 178 -4.04 -11.33 1.13
N CYS A 179 -3.38 -10.46 1.89
CA CYS A 179 -1.94 -10.55 2.15
C CYS A 179 -1.51 -10.23 3.59
N GLY A 180 -2.44 -9.93 4.49
CA GLY A 180 -2.15 -9.61 5.89
C GLY A 180 -1.52 -8.24 6.16
N ALA A 181 -1.17 -7.48 5.11
CA ALA A 181 -0.55 -6.17 5.25
C ALA A 181 -1.48 -5.17 5.95
N PRO A 182 -0.95 -4.23 6.77
CA PRO A 182 -1.75 -3.17 7.36
C PRO A 182 -2.35 -2.28 6.27
N LEU A 183 -3.59 -1.86 6.46
CA LEU A 183 -4.27 -0.91 5.57
C LEU A 183 -4.40 0.43 6.27
N VAL A 184 -3.80 1.45 5.68
CA VAL A 184 -3.88 2.82 6.17
C VAL A 184 -4.69 3.64 5.18
N PRO A 185 -5.75 4.35 5.61
CA PRO A 185 -6.62 5.11 4.71
C PRO A 185 -5.91 6.03 3.74
N ASP A 186 -4.80 6.66 4.15
CA ASP A 186 -4.05 7.61 3.31
C ASP A 186 -3.00 6.93 2.42
N GLU A 187 -2.76 5.63 2.61
CA GLU A 187 -1.82 4.86 1.80
C GLU A 187 -2.50 3.96 0.77
N VAL A 188 -3.82 3.78 0.84
CA VAL A 188 -4.57 2.96 -0.12
C VAL A 188 -5.09 3.81 -1.27
N GLU A 189 -5.32 3.16 -2.41
CA GLU A 189 -6.03 3.78 -3.53
C GLU A 189 -7.54 3.60 -3.30
N TRP A 190 -8.28 4.70 -3.11
CA TRP A 190 -9.74 4.64 -2.95
C TRP A 190 -10.42 4.63 -4.32
N HIS A 191 -11.29 3.66 -4.56
CA HIS A 191 -12.10 3.64 -5.79
C HIS A 191 -13.44 4.37 -5.62
N ASN A 192 -13.98 4.39 -4.40
CA ASN A 192 -15.17 5.12 -3.97
C ASN A 192 -15.24 5.13 -2.43
N VAL A 193 -16.29 5.72 -1.87
CA VAL A 193 -16.54 5.82 -0.41
C VAL A 193 -16.51 4.45 0.32
N HIS A 194 -16.85 3.36 -0.38
CA HIS A 194 -17.04 2.03 0.20
C HIS A 194 -15.97 1.01 -0.18
N THR A 195 -15.03 1.34 -1.06
CA THR A 195 -14.02 0.38 -1.54
C THR A 195 -12.68 1.04 -1.77
N ALA A 196 -11.63 0.39 -1.25
CA ALA A 196 -10.24 0.75 -1.50
C ALA A 196 -9.44 -0.46 -1.95
N GLU A 197 -8.31 -0.21 -2.60
CA GLU A 197 -7.39 -1.24 -3.06
C GLU A 197 -6.18 -1.36 -2.13
N CYS A 198 -5.84 -2.58 -1.73
CA CYS A 198 -4.58 -2.86 -1.05
C CYS A 198 -3.41 -2.57 -2.00
N PRO A 199 -2.53 -1.59 -1.69
CA PRO A 199 -1.47 -1.14 -2.59
C PRO A 199 -0.47 -2.26 -2.92
N TYR A 200 -0.33 -3.23 -2.01
CA TYR A 200 0.67 -4.28 -2.10
C TYR A 200 0.22 -5.46 -2.97
N CYS A 201 -0.98 -6.01 -2.73
CA CYS A 201 -1.43 -7.23 -3.39
C CYS A 201 -2.55 -7.04 -4.43
N GLY A 202 -3.15 -5.85 -4.48
CA GLY A 202 -4.27 -5.51 -5.36
C GLY A 202 -5.62 -6.11 -4.93
N THR A 203 -5.76 -6.54 -3.68
CA THR A 203 -7.06 -6.98 -3.15
C THR A 203 -7.93 -5.75 -2.94
N VAL A 204 -9.14 -5.75 -3.51
CA VAL A 204 -10.16 -4.74 -3.20
C VAL A 204 -10.79 -5.07 -1.86
N VAL A 205 -10.78 -4.10 -0.96
CA VAL A 205 -11.27 -4.19 0.41
C VAL A 205 -12.47 -3.26 0.54
N LYS A 206 -13.49 -3.74 1.26
CA LYS A 206 -14.67 -2.94 1.56
C LYS A 206 -14.45 -2.18 2.85
N SER A 207 -14.79 -0.89 2.84
CA SER A 207 -14.91 -0.12 4.07
C SER A 207 -16.30 -0.30 4.69
N THR A 208 -16.37 -0.13 6.00
CA THR A 208 -17.61 -0.11 6.79
C THR A 208 -18.00 1.30 7.18
#